data_AF-G0QTC5-F1
#
_entry.id   AF-G0QTC5-F1
#
_cell.length_a   1.000
_cell.length_b   1.000
_cell.length_c   1.000
_cell.angle_alpha   90.00
_cell.angle_beta   90.00
_cell.angle_gamma   90.00
#
_symmetry.space_group_name_H-M   'P 1'
#
loop_
_entity.id
_entity.type
_entity.pdbx_description
1 polymer ?
#
loop_
_entity_poly.entity_id
_entity_poly.type
_entity_poly.pdbx_seq_one_letter_code
_entity_poly.pdbx_strand_id
1 'polypeptide(L)'
;MKKFIQLFNLFNFEADQEYQEQASTIGDNNYENQQKNINKNDKKTLVLDLDETLVHSSFVYMQNSDFQLEIFVQDIRFIVYVKKRPGCELFLEELSKYYEIIIFTASLSEYANPVIDLIDKKKVTSIRLFRENCTLYNGFFVKDLSKLERQLKDIIIIDNSENSFLFQPENAIHILSFFEDMNDDQLYRLIPVLIFLSN
;
A
#
# COMPACT_ATOMS: atom_id res chain seq x y z
N MET A 1 7.92 22.53 1.23
CA MET A 1 8.24 21.30 0.46
C MET A 1 9.64 20.75 0.71
N LYS A 2 10.76 21.43 0.37
CA LYS A 2 12.12 20.86 0.58
C LYS A 2 12.47 20.52 2.05
N LYS A 3 12.04 21.35 3.02
CA LYS A 3 12.24 21.07 4.47
C LYS A 3 11.37 19.92 5.01
N PHE A 4 10.26 19.58 4.34
CA PHE A 4 9.32 18.55 4.78
C PHE A 4 9.76 17.16 4.29
N ILE A 5 10.21 17.07 3.04
CA ILE A 5 10.93 15.90 2.52
C ILE A 5 12.21 15.68 3.33
N GLN A 6 12.89 16.74 3.75
CA GLN A 6 14.08 16.61 4.59
C GLN A 6 13.77 16.12 6.01
N LEU A 7 12.65 16.51 6.63
CA LEU A 7 12.23 16.00 7.95
C LEU A 7 11.70 14.56 7.87
N PHE A 8 10.91 14.26 6.85
CA PHE A 8 10.43 12.90 6.54
C PHE A 8 11.59 11.98 6.18
N ASN A 9 12.56 12.44 5.39
CA ASN A 9 13.79 11.70 5.10
C ASN A 9 14.75 11.65 6.29
N LEU A 10 14.81 12.64 7.19
CA LEU A 10 15.63 12.54 8.41
C LEU A 10 15.03 11.51 9.38
N PHE A 11 13.70 11.55 9.58
CA PHE A 11 13.00 10.56 10.40
C PHE A 11 13.11 9.16 9.79
N ASN A 12 12.97 9.03 8.47
CA ASN A 12 13.17 7.75 7.80
C ASN A 12 14.65 7.34 7.86
N PHE A 13 15.63 8.22 7.67
CA PHE A 13 17.06 7.88 7.67
C PHE A 13 17.61 7.51 9.06
N GLU A 14 17.18 8.20 10.12
CA GLU A 14 17.56 7.86 11.50
C GLU A 14 16.87 6.56 11.95
N ALA A 15 15.58 6.37 11.61
CA ALA A 15 14.92 5.08 11.79
C ALA A 15 15.57 3.97 10.95
N ASP A 16 16.01 4.25 9.73
CA ASP A 16 16.67 3.28 8.84
C ASP A 16 18.01 2.80 9.41
N GLN A 17 18.80 3.64 10.09
CA GLN A 17 20.04 3.19 10.73
C GLN A 17 19.79 2.31 11.96
N GLU A 18 18.83 2.69 12.80
CA GLU A 18 18.51 1.95 14.02
C GLU A 18 17.80 0.62 13.72
N TYR A 19 16.93 0.60 12.69
CA TYR A 19 16.26 -0.61 12.20
C TYR A 19 17.24 -1.56 11.48
N GLN A 20 18.28 -1.04 10.80
CA GLN A 20 19.32 -1.88 10.19
C GLN A 20 20.20 -2.59 11.22
N GLU A 21 20.51 -1.97 12.37
CA GLU A 21 21.21 -2.66 13.46
C GLU A 21 20.34 -3.77 14.06
N GLN A 22 19.03 -3.55 14.21
CA GLN A 22 18.10 -4.55 14.76
C GLN A 22 17.74 -5.67 13.76
N ALA A 23 17.62 -5.37 12.47
CA ALA A 23 17.34 -6.37 11.43
C ALA A 23 18.54 -7.30 11.18
N SER A 24 19.77 -6.85 11.46
CA SER A 24 20.97 -7.71 11.40
C SER A 24 21.03 -8.74 12.54
N THR A 25 20.21 -8.57 13.60
CA THR A 25 20.17 -9.44 14.78
C THR A 25 18.89 -10.29 14.90
N ILE A 26 17.84 -10.01 14.13
CA ILE A 26 16.55 -10.73 14.22
C ILE A 26 16.30 -11.46 12.89
N GLY A 27 16.74 -12.72 12.82
CA GLY A 27 16.36 -13.63 11.74
C GLY A 27 14.86 -14.01 11.78
N ASP A 28 14.22 -13.85 10.62
CA ASP A 28 13.30 -14.79 9.95
C ASP A 28 12.08 -15.41 10.67
N ASN A 29 11.57 -14.86 11.79
CA ASN A 29 10.50 -15.57 12.53
C ASN A 29 9.08 -14.94 12.51
N ASN A 30 8.85 -13.81 11.83
CA ASN A 30 7.52 -13.17 11.80
C ASN A 30 6.74 -13.33 10.46
N TYR A 31 7.38 -13.85 9.41
CA TYR A 31 6.75 -14.05 8.09
C TYR A 31 5.76 -15.23 8.07
N GLU A 32 6.02 -16.30 8.82
CA GLU A 32 5.25 -17.54 8.72
C GLU A 32 3.82 -17.45 9.29
N ASN A 33 3.55 -16.52 10.21
CA ASN A 33 2.26 -16.49 10.93
C ASN A 33 1.14 -15.74 10.19
N GLN A 34 1.45 -14.96 9.15
CA GLN A 34 0.43 -14.32 8.30
C GLN A 34 0.12 -15.12 7.02
N GLN A 35 0.92 -16.14 6.71
CA GLN A 35 0.84 -16.95 5.47
C GLN A 35 -0.23 -18.08 5.52
N LYS A 36 -0.94 -18.28 6.64
CA LYS A 36 -1.85 -19.43 6.82
C LYS A 36 -3.23 -19.33 6.15
N ASN A 37 -3.47 -18.36 5.27
CA ASN A 37 -4.62 -18.35 4.37
C ASN A 37 -4.18 -18.69 2.94
N ILE A 38 -3.69 -19.92 2.76
CA ILE A 38 -3.44 -20.50 1.43
C ILE A 38 -4.77 -20.49 0.66
N ASN A 39 -4.75 -19.93 -0.55
CA ASN A 39 -5.85 -19.78 -1.50
C ASN A 39 -6.91 -20.89 -1.40
N LYS A 40 -8.08 -20.53 -0.88
CA LYS A 40 -9.29 -21.38 -0.96
C LYS A 40 -10.10 -21.15 -2.24
N ASN A 41 -9.73 -20.15 -3.05
CA ASN A 41 -10.38 -19.83 -4.32
C ASN A 41 -9.29 -19.60 -5.39
N ASP A 42 -9.48 -20.13 -6.60
CA ASP A 42 -8.61 -19.99 -7.78
C ASP A 42 -8.59 -18.56 -8.36
N LYS A 43 -8.62 -17.53 -7.50
CA LYS A 43 -8.64 -16.12 -7.91
C LYS A 43 -7.23 -15.64 -8.27
N LYS A 44 -7.15 -14.76 -9.27
CA LYS A 44 -5.96 -13.93 -9.51
C LYS A 44 -5.72 -12.99 -8.32
N THR A 45 -4.50 -12.50 -8.17
CA THR A 45 -4.12 -11.58 -7.10
C THR A 45 -4.06 -10.15 -7.61
N LEU A 46 -4.70 -9.22 -6.90
CA LEU A 46 -4.61 -7.79 -7.16
C LEU A 46 -3.86 -7.12 -6.02
N VAL A 47 -2.65 -6.65 -6.32
CA VAL A 47 -1.79 -5.90 -5.41
C VAL A 47 -2.08 -4.41 -5.58
N LEU A 48 -2.43 -3.74 -4.48
CA LEU A 48 -2.79 -2.33 -4.47
C LEU A 48 -1.83 -1.56 -3.58
N ASP A 49 -1.29 -0.48 -4.12
CA ASP A 49 -0.66 0.54 -3.30
C ASP A 49 -1.68 1.35 -2.48
N LEU A 50 -1.21 2.04 -1.44
CA LEU A 50 -2.04 2.80 -0.52
C LEU A 50 -2.01 4.31 -0.80
N ASP A 51 -0.85 4.94 -0.61
CA ASP A 51 -0.67 6.39 -0.62
C ASP A 51 -0.60 6.91 -2.05
N GLU A 52 -1.30 8.00 -2.35
CA GLU A 52 -1.54 8.53 -3.70
C GLU A 52 -2.23 7.54 -4.68
N THR A 53 -2.60 6.34 -4.23
CA THR A 53 -3.33 5.33 -5.00
C THR A 53 -4.77 5.17 -4.53
N LEU A 54 -4.99 4.80 -3.26
CA LEU A 54 -6.30 4.64 -2.63
C LEU A 54 -6.68 5.83 -1.74
N VAL A 55 -5.67 6.48 -1.15
CA VAL A 55 -5.82 7.63 -0.26
C VAL A 55 -4.73 8.66 -0.52
N HIS A 56 -4.86 9.85 0.05
CA HIS A 56 -3.78 10.80 0.22
C HIS A 56 -3.71 11.21 1.68
N SER A 57 -2.50 11.31 2.23
CA SER A 57 -2.29 11.62 3.64
C SER A 57 -1.32 12.76 3.86
N SER A 58 -1.56 13.53 4.92
CA SER A 58 -0.77 14.71 5.27
C SER A 58 -0.60 14.85 6.78
N PHE A 59 0.60 15.21 7.22
CA PHE A 59 0.86 15.65 8.61
C PHE A 59 0.49 17.13 8.86
N VAL A 60 0.12 17.86 7.79
CA VAL A 60 -0.40 19.22 7.86
C VAL A 60 -1.92 19.18 7.76
N TYR A 61 -2.59 20.02 8.54
CA TYR A 61 -4.04 20.15 8.54
C TYR A 61 -4.60 20.25 7.12
N MET A 62 -5.56 19.39 6.81
CA MET A 62 -6.28 19.33 5.55
C MET A 62 -7.75 19.56 5.84
N GLN A 63 -8.31 20.67 5.33
CA GLN A 63 -9.68 21.06 5.65
C GLN A 63 -10.72 20.03 5.21
N ASN A 64 -10.46 19.35 4.09
CA ASN A 64 -11.40 18.41 3.47
C ASN A 64 -11.03 16.94 3.71
N SER A 65 -10.21 16.64 4.72
CA SER A 65 -9.87 15.25 5.08
C SER A 65 -11.11 14.46 5.47
N ASP A 66 -11.18 13.20 5.04
CA ASP A 66 -12.26 12.28 5.44
C ASP A 66 -12.02 11.71 6.84
N PHE A 67 -10.75 11.57 7.23
CA PHE A 67 -10.36 11.08 8.56
C PHE A 67 -9.22 11.92 9.15
N GLN A 68 -9.20 11.99 10.47
CA GLN A 68 -8.04 12.43 11.25
C GLN A 68 -7.63 11.27 12.15
N LEU A 69 -6.37 10.87 12.07
CA LEU A 69 -5.82 9.76 12.80
C LEU A 69 -4.69 10.20 13.71
N GLU A 70 -4.63 9.59 14.88
CA GLU A 70 -3.50 9.70 15.77
C GLU A 70 -2.71 8.40 15.67
N ILE A 71 -1.44 8.52 15.28
CA ILE A 71 -0.53 7.40 15.17
C ILE A 71 0.65 7.62 16.11
N PHE A 72 1.27 6.52 16.53
CA PHE A 72 2.48 6.54 17.34
C PHE A 72 3.58 5.85 16.54
N VAL A 73 4.68 6.56 16.32
CA VAL A 73 5.89 6.00 15.70
C VAL A 73 7.01 6.21 16.71
N GLN A 74 7.60 5.12 17.20
CA GLN A 74 8.64 5.16 18.24
C GLN A 74 8.23 6.02 19.45
N ASP A 75 7.02 5.79 19.97
CA ASP A 75 6.39 6.54 21.08
C ASP A 75 6.12 8.04 20.83
N ILE A 76 6.43 8.55 19.64
CA ILE A 76 6.11 9.92 19.24
C ILE A 76 4.73 9.94 18.59
N ARG A 77 3.85 10.79 19.12
CA ARG A 77 2.49 10.99 18.61
C ARG A 77 2.49 11.91 17.40
N PHE A 78 1.86 11.48 16.33
CA PHE A 78 1.58 12.27 15.13
C PHE A 78 0.09 12.32 14.84
N ILE A 79 -0.36 13.44 14.27
CA ILE A 79 -1.71 13.58 13.71
C ILE A 79 -1.59 13.52 12.19
N VAL A 80 -2.34 12.62 11.57
CA VAL A 80 -2.40 12.43 10.13
C VAL A 80 -3.81 12.71 9.63
N TYR A 81 -3.90 13.54 8.61
CA TYR A 81 -5.14 13.85 7.90
C TYR A 81 -5.19 13.03 6.63
N VAL A 82 -6.27 12.28 6.43
CA VAL A 82 -6.40 11.32 5.33
C VAL A 82 -7.59 11.69 4.46
N LYS A 83 -7.36 11.79 3.16
CA LYS A 83 -8.38 11.92 2.12
C LYS A 83 -8.52 10.60 1.38
N LYS A 84 -9.75 10.10 1.25
CA LYS A 84 -10.02 8.94 0.40
C LYS A 84 -10.10 9.36 -1.06
N ARG A 85 -9.51 8.56 -1.93
CA ARG A 85 -9.76 8.68 -3.36
C ARG A 85 -11.23 8.36 -3.67
N PRO A 86 -11.91 9.15 -4.51
CA PRO A 86 -13.27 8.80 -4.96
C PRO A 86 -13.35 7.36 -5.45
N GLY A 87 -14.31 6.61 -4.93
CA GLY A 87 -14.52 5.20 -5.29
C GLY A 87 -13.69 4.17 -4.52
N CYS A 88 -12.76 4.57 -3.64
CA CYS A 88 -11.87 3.64 -2.90
C CYS A 88 -12.61 2.45 -2.24
N GLU A 89 -13.64 2.72 -1.42
CA GLU A 89 -14.37 1.65 -0.71
C GLU A 89 -15.11 0.71 -1.69
N LEU A 90 -15.74 1.29 -2.73
CA LEU A 90 -16.43 0.53 -3.79
C LEU A 90 -15.43 -0.33 -4.57
N PHE A 91 -14.26 0.22 -4.89
CA PHE A 91 -13.21 -0.44 -5.65
C PHE A 91 -12.73 -1.70 -4.94
N LEU A 92 -12.43 -1.60 -3.64
CA LEU A 92 -12.04 -2.74 -2.81
C LEU A 92 -13.16 -3.78 -2.74
N GLU A 93 -14.39 -3.36 -2.41
CA GLU A 93 -15.53 -4.28 -2.27
C GLU A 93 -15.85 -4.99 -3.58
N GLU A 94 -15.90 -4.28 -4.71
CA GLU A 94 -16.26 -4.84 -6.00
C GLU A 94 -15.20 -5.84 -6.49
N LEU A 95 -13.92 -5.46 -6.45
CA LEU A 95 -12.86 -6.30 -6.98
C LEU A 95 -12.53 -7.49 -6.08
N SER A 96 -12.87 -7.45 -4.79
CA SER A 96 -12.74 -8.61 -3.90
C SER A 96 -13.55 -9.83 -4.33
N LYS A 97 -14.61 -9.62 -5.13
CA LYS A 97 -15.41 -10.70 -5.71
C LYS A 97 -14.62 -11.52 -6.73
N TYR A 98 -13.64 -10.89 -7.40
CA TYR A 98 -12.89 -11.45 -8.52
C TYR A 98 -11.43 -11.77 -8.17
N TYR A 99 -10.85 -11.01 -7.24
CA TYR A 99 -9.43 -11.09 -6.88
C TYR A 99 -9.21 -11.43 -5.40
N GLU A 100 -8.06 -12.04 -5.11
CA GLU A 100 -7.41 -11.91 -3.80
C GLU A 100 -6.81 -10.50 -3.71
N ILE A 101 -7.29 -9.69 -2.76
CA ILE A 101 -6.80 -8.32 -2.59
C ILE A 101 -5.62 -8.30 -1.62
N ILE A 102 -4.48 -7.80 -2.07
CA ILE A 102 -3.30 -7.54 -1.24
C ILE A 102 -3.04 -6.04 -1.24
N ILE A 103 -2.98 -5.41 -0.07
CA ILE A 103 -2.47 -4.04 0.04
C ILE A 103 -0.97 -4.16 0.29
N PHE A 104 -0.14 -3.59 -0.59
CA PHE A 104 1.30 -3.57 -0.45
C PHE A 104 1.76 -2.11 -0.56
N THR A 105 2.23 -1.52 0.53
CA THR A 105 2.67 -0.12 0.60
C THR A 105 4.14 0.00 1.04
N ALA A 106 4.82 1.05 0.60
CA ALA A 106 6.16 1.42 1.11
C ALA A 106 6.10 2.23 2.42
N SER A 107 4.92 2.41 2.99
CA SER A 107 4.70 3.08 4.28
C SER A 107 4.84 2.12 5.46
N LEU A 108 5.10 2.68 6.65
CA LEU A 108 5.21 1.93 7.90
C LEU A 108 3.85 1.38 8.35
N SER A 109 3.88 0.20 8.95
CA SER A 109 2.69 -0.52 9.43
C SER A 109 1.86 0.27 10.45
N GLU A 110 2.52 1.09 11.29
CA GLU A 110 1.94 1.91 12.36
C GLU A 110 1.01 3.00 11.81
N TYR A 111 1.28 3.46 10.59
CA TYR A 111 0.44 4.38 9.85
C TYR A 111 -0.56 3.62 8.96
N ALA A 112 -0.07 2.66 8.18
CA ALA A 112 -0.87 2.02 7.13
C ALA A 112 -2.01 1.16 7.70
N ASN A 113 -1.80 0.45 8.80
CA ASN A 113 -2.85 -0.38 9.39
C ASN A 113 -4.11 0.42 9.78
N PRO A 114 -4.00 1.50 10.59
CA PRO A 114 -5.15 2.35 10.90
C PRO A 114 -5.86 2.90 9.66
N VAL A 115 -5.13 3.29 8.62
CA VAL A 115 -5.73 3.79 7.38
C VAL A 115 -6.51 2.70 6.65
N ILE A 116 -5.90 1.51 6.50
CA ILE A 116 -6.54 0.37 5.86
C ILE A 116 -7.83 -0.02 6.60
N ASP A 117 -7.80 -0.02 7.95
CA ASP A 117 -8.97 -0.34 8.77
C ASP A 117 -10.16 0.62 8.53
N LEU A 118 -9.91 1.86 8.13
CA LEU A 118 -10.97 2.84 7.84
C LEU A 118 -11.56 2.70 6.44
N ILE A 119 -10.73 2.37 5.45
CA ILE A 119 -11.16 2.26 4.05
C ILE A 119 -11.69 0.87 3.71
N ASP A 120 -11.19 -0.19 4.35
CA ASP A 120 -11.61 -1.57 4.15
C ASP A 120 -12.68 -2.00 5.17
N LYS A 121 -13.85 -1.36 5.09
CA LYS A 121 -14.97 -1.61 6.02
C LYS A 121 -15.50 -3.05 5.99
N LYS A 122 -15.31 -3.74 4.87
CA LYS A 122 -15.77 -5.12 4.65
C LYS A 122 -14.69 -6.16 4.97
N LYS A 123 -13.47 -5.72 5.32
CA LYS A 123 -12.31 -6.57 5.60
C LYS A 123 -12.02 -7.54 4.46
N VAL A 124 -12.05 -7.03 3.23
CA VAL A 124 -11.80 -7.82 2.01
C VAL A 124 -10.32 -7.98 1.68
N THR A 125 -9.47 -7.14 2.27
CA THR A 125 -8.01 -7.25 2.13
C THR A 125 -7.54 -8.54 2.79
N SER A 126 -6.92 -9.41 1.99
CA SER A 126 -6.44 -10.72 2.43
C SER A 126 -5.09 -10.64 3.12
N ILE A 127 -4.18 -9.83 2.58
CA ILE A 127 -2.82 -9.64 3.11
C ILE A 127 -2.47 -8.15 3.08
N ARG A 128 -1.78 -7.68 4.12
CA ARG A 128 -1.21 -6.33 4.20
C ARG A 128 0.31 -6.45 4.27
N LEU A 129 1.00 -5.82 3.33
CA LEU A 129 2.45 -5.77 3.24
C LEU A 129 2.89 -4.31 3.33
N PHE A 130 3.94 -4.05 4.09
CA PHE A 130 4.42 -2.72 4.43
C PHE A 130 5.86 -2.53 3.97
N ARG A 131 6.47 -1.41 4.37
CA ARG A 131 7.85 -1.06 4.02
C ARG A 131 8.84 -2.20 4.28
N GLU A 132 8.69 -2.89 5.41
CA GLU A 132 9.59 -3.98 5.80
C GLU A 132 9.55 -5.17 4.82
N ASN A 133 8.50 -5.28 4.01
CA ASN A 133 8.35 -6.31 2.99
C ASN A 133 8.85 -5.87 1.61
N CYS A 134 9.14 -4.58 1.41
CA CYS A 134 9.74 -4.08 0.17
C CYS A 134 11.20 -4.52 0.04
N THR A 135 11.67 -4.64 -1.20
CA THR A 135 13.08 -4.82 -1.51
C THR A 135 13.72 -3.45 -1.72
N LEU A 136 14.71 -3.10 -0.90
CA LEU A 136 15.50 -1.89 -1.13
C LEU A 136 16.44 -2.09 -2.31
N TYR A 137 16.19 -1.41 -3.43
CA TYR A 137 16.99 -1.50 -4.65
C TYR A 137 17.33 -0.11 -5.16
N ASN A 138 18.63 0.20 -5.25
CA ASN A 138 19.14 1.51 -5.68
C ASN A 138 18.51 2.71 -4.91
N GLY A 139 18.23 2.52 -3.63
CA GLY A 139 17.61 3.56 -2.78
C GLY A 139 16.08 3.69 -2.93
N PHE A 140 15.44 2.82 -3.71
CA PHE A 140 13.98 2.76 -3.83
C PHE A 140 13.41 1.52 -3.14
N PHE A 141 12.23 1.66 -2.57
CA PHE A 141 11.45 0.53 -2.07
C PHE A 141 10.66 -0.10 -3.23
N VAL A 142 11.09 -1.28 -3.67
CA VAL A 142 10.49 -2.02 -4.78
C VAL A 142 9.63 -3.16 -4.24
N LYS A 143 8.41 -3.29 -4.74
CA LYS A 143 7.44 -4.34 -4.40
C LYS A 143 7.70 -5.55 -5.29
N ASP A 144 8.66 -6.38 -4.88
CA ASP A 144 9.04 -7.57 -5.64
C ASP A 144 7.94 -8.64 -5.61
N LEU A 145 7.16 -8.71 -6.69
CA LEU A 145 6.00 -9.60 -6.80
C LEU A 145 6.40 -11.09 -6.79
N SER A 146 7.65 -11.41 -7.12
CA SER A 146 8.14 -12.80 -7.09
C SER A 146 8.15 -13.41 -5.68
N LYS A 147 8.11 -12.57 -4.65
CA LYS A 147 8.06 -12.97 -3.23
C LYS A 147 6.66 -13.29 -2.72
N LEU A 148 5.61 -13.09 -3.53
CA LEU A 148 4.23 -13.28 -3.09
C LEU A 148 3.76 -14.75 -3.11
N GLU A 149 4.60 -15.69 -3.53
CA GLU A 149 4.24 -17.11 -3.67
C GLU A 149 2.95 -17.30 -4.50
N ARG A 150 2.82 -16.50 -5.57
CA ARG A 150 1.77 -16.56 -6.58
C ARG A 150 2.43 -16.65 -7.96
N GLN A 151 1.72 -17.21 -8.93
CA GLN A 151 2.23 -17.22 -10.30
C GLN A 151 2.15 -15.81 -10.87
N LEU A 152 3.28 -15.24 -11.33
CA LEU A 152 3.33 -13.85 -11.83
C LEU A 152 2.27 -13.55 -12.90
N LYS A 153 1.95 -14.51 -13.78
CA LYS A 153 0.89 -14.34 -14.80
C LYS A 153 -0.52 -14.08 -14.24
N ASP A 154 -0.72 -14.38 -12.95
CA ASP A 154 -2.00 -14.23 -12.24
C ASP A 154 -1.95 -13.07 -11.23
N ILE A 155 -0.93 -12.20 -11.29
CA ILE A 155 -0.79 -11.02 -10.42
C ILE A 155 -0.93 -9.76 -11.25
N ILE A 156 -1.69 -8.79 -10.75
CA ILE A 156 -1.71 -7.41 -11.24
C ILE A 156 -1.31 -6.49 -10.09
N ILE A 157 -0.43 -5.52 -10.32
CA ILE A 157 -0.13 -4.45 -9.36
C ILE A 157 -0.66 -3.11 -9.88
N ILE A 158 -1.29 -2.34 -9.00
CA ILE A 158 -1.68 -0.95 -9.24
C ILE A 158 -0.94 -0.05 -8.28
N ASP A 159 -0.16 0.87 -8.83
CA ASP A 159 0.71 1.76 -8.08
C ASP A 159 0.91 3.05 -8.87
N ASN A 160 1.05 4.18 -8.16
CA ASN A 160 1.27 5.47 -8.78
C ASN A 160 2.76 5.77 -9.05
N SER A 161 3.68 4.95 -8.53
CA SER A 161 5.13 5.12 -8.64
C SER A 161 5.74 4.01 -9.48
N GLU A 162 6.38 4.37 -10.60
CA GLU A 162 7.10 3.43 -11.48
C GLU A 162 8.23 2.68 -10.75
N ASN A 163 8.81 3.30 -9.71
CA ASN A 163 9.85 2.66 -8.91
C ASN A 163 9.32 1.46 -8.11
N SER A 164 8.03 1.43 -7.81
CA SER A 164 7.43 0.40 -6.96
C SER A 164 7.36 -0.96 -7.65
N PHE A 165 7.23 -0.99 -8.99
CA PHE A 165 7.10 -2.22 -9.78
C PHE A 165 8.26 -2.44 -10.76
N LEU A 166 9.45 -1.89 -10.46
CA LEU A 166 10.64 -1.97 -11.32
C LEU A 166 11.00 -3.39 -11.75
N PHE A 167 10.75 -4.39 -10.91
CA PHE A 167 11.13 -5.77 -11.18
C PHE A 167 10.11 -6.52 -12.05
N GLN A 168 8.86 -6.05 -12.12
CA GLN A 168 7.78 -6.69 -12.88
C GLN A 168 6.87 -5.64 -13.55
N PRO A 169 7.41 -4.78 -14.43
CA PRO A 169 6.63 -3.73 -15.09
C PRO A 169 5.50 -4.28 -15.96
N GLU A 170 5.61 -5.50 -16.48
CA GLU A 170 4.59 -6.18 -17.27
C GLU A 170 3.33 -6.55 -16.47
N ASN A 171 3.43 -6.60 -15.15
CA ASN A 171 2.31 -6.84 -14.24
C ASN A 171 1.61 -5.55 -13.80
N ALA A 172 2.15 -4.39 -14.16
CA ALA A 172 1.75 -3.12 -13.58
C ALA A 172 0.69 -2.37 -14.42
N ILE A 173 -0.29 -1.82 -13.73
CA ILE A 173 -1.13 -0.73 -14.22
C ILE A 173 -0.73 0.52 -13.45
N HIS A 174 -0.03 1.42 -14.13
CA HIS A 174 0.32 2.73 -13.57
C HIS A 174 -0.93 3.59 -13.46
N ILE A 175 -1.22 4.09 -12.26
CA ILE A 175 -2.35 4.99 -11.97
C ILE A 175 -1.82 6.39 -11.64
N LEU A 176 -2.53 7.46 -12.01
CA LEU A 176 -2.04 8.79 -11.62
C LEU A 176 -2.21 8.98 -10.11
N SER A 177 -1.26 9.70 -9.53
CA SER A 177 -1.24 10.06 -8.12
C SER A 177 -2.48 10.88 -7.76
N PHE A 178 -3.18 10.47 -6.71
CA PHE A 178 -4.31 11.17 -6.13
C PHE A 178 -3.86 12.02 -4.95
N PHE A 179 -4.41 13.23 -4.85
CA PHE A 179 -4.17 14.13 -3.72
C PHE A 179 -5.49 14.56 -3.09
N GLU A 180 -6.26 15.44 -3.75
CA GLU A 180 -7.54 15.93 -3.21
C GLU A 180 -8.60 16.18 -4.29
N ASP A 181 -8.35 15.80 -5.55
CA ASP A 181 -9.30 16.06 -6.65
C ASP A 181 -10.53 15.14 -6.54
N MET A 182 -11.64 15.72 -6.07
CA MET A 182 -12.90 15.00 -5.93
C MET A 182 -13.60 14.67 -7.26
N ASN A 183 -13.07 15.17 -8.39
CA ASN A 183 -13.51 14.77 -9.72
C ASN A 183 -12.67 13.62 -10.29
N ASP A 184 -11.65 13.12 -9.57
CA ASP A 184 -10.89 11.93 -9.98
C ASP A 184 -11.84 10.74 -10.15
N ASP A 185 -11.72 10.07 -11.29
CA ASP A 185 -12.55 8.93 -11.66
C ASP A 185 -11.74 7.66 -11.95
N GLN A 186 -10.44 7.66 -11.65
CA GLN A 186 -9.54 6.60 -12.13
C GLN A 186 -9.87 5.24 -11.54
N LEU A 187 -10.20 5.16 -10.25
CA LEU A 187 -10.61 3.90 -9.65
C LEU A 187 -11.88 3.36 -10.32
N TYR A 188 -12.88 4.21 -10.58
CA TYR A 188 -14.10 3.80 -11.27
C TYR A 188 -13.82 3.27 -12.68
N ARG A 189 -12.92 3.93 -13.42
CA ARG A 189 -12.55 3.53 -14.78
C ARG A 189 -11.78 2.22 -14.84
N LEU A 190 -11.03 1.88 -13.79
CA LEU A 190 -10.26 0.64 -13.69
C LEU A 190 -11.12 -0.58 -13.37
N ILE A 191 -12.23 -0.42 -12.64
CA ILE A 191 -13.12 -1.55 -12.27
C ILE A 191 -13.50 -2.43 -13.47
N PRO A 192 -14.09 -1.93 -14.57
CA PRO A 192 -14.50 -2.78 -15.69
C PRO A 192 -13.31 -3.47 -16.37
N VAL A 193 -12.15 -2.81 -16.44
CA VAL A 193 -10.92 -3.39 -17.03
C VAL A 193 -10.43 -4.54 -16.16
N LEU A 194 -10.38 -4.35 -14.85
CA LEU A 194 -9.91 -5.38 -13.91
C LEU A 194 -10.88 -6.56 -13.86
N ILE A 195 -12.20 -6.34 -13.91
CA ILE A 195 -13.17 -7.45 -14.03
C ILE A 195 -12.97 -8.22 -15.34
N PHE A 196 -12.67 -7.53 -16.45
CA PHE A 196 -12.37 -8.22 -17.71
C PHE A 196 -11.12 -9.10 -17.58
N LEU A 197 -10.05 -8.56 -16.98
CA LEU A 197 -8.78 -9.25 -16.76
C LEU A 197 -8.84 -10.39 -15.72
N SER A 198 -9.92 -10.53 -14.94
CA SER A 198 -10.02 -11.60 -13.95
C SER A 198 -10.33 -12.96 -14.55
N ASN A 199 -10.84 -12.99 -15.79
CA ASN A 199 -11.13 -14.23 -16.54
C ASN A 199 -9.90 -14.77 -17.27
#